data_AF-A0A560Q650-F1
#
_entry.id   AF-A0A560Q650-F1
#
_cell.length_a   1.000
_cell.length_b   1.000
_cell.length_c   1.000
_cell.angle_alpha   90.00
_cell.angle_beta   90.00
_cell.angle_gamma   90.00
#
_symmetry.space_group_name_H-M   'P 1'
#
loop_
_entity.id
_entity.type
_entity.pdbx_description
1 polymer ?
#
loop_
_entity_poly.entity_id
_entity_poly.type
_entity_poly.pdbx_seq_one_letter_code
_entity_poly.pdbx_strand_id
1 'polypeptide(L)'
;MDGGDLLEHLRAENARLIALLEAHGIEWRLPDEPSQVEPASPPPLLSSSLDTDAKLALFKRLFRGRADVFPVRWESRAGKSGYSPACANEWRAGVCEKPRIKCGDCSYRQLLPLTDQVLYRHLAGEIVIGVYPLLPDDSCYFLAVDFDEADWRVRIPR
;
A
#
# COMPACT_ATOMS: atom_id res chain seq x y z
N MET A 1 6.00 -30.21 23.98
CA MET A 1 4.74 -30.65 23.34
C MET A 1 5.07 -30.93 21.90
N ASP A 2 4.77 -32.16 21.46
CA ASP A 2 5.02 -32.61 20.09
C ASP A 2 4.04 -31.92 19.11
N GLY A 3 4.44 -31.71 17.86
CA GLY A 3 3.63 -30.98 16.87
C GLY A 3 2.29 -31.65 16.57
N GLY A 4 2.20 -32.98 16.73
CA GLY A 4 0.95 -33.73 16.62
C GLY A 4 -0.02 -33.46 17.77
N ASP A 5 0.50 -33.27 18.99
CA ASP A 5 -0.29 -33.00 20.20
C ASP A 5 -0.93 -31.60 20.12
N LEU A 6 -0.20 -30.64 19.56
CA LEU A 6 -0.71 -29.28 19.30
C LEU A 6 -1.81 -29.28 18.23
N LEU A 7 -1.68 -30.09 17.18
CA LEU A 7 -2.67 -30.17 16.10
C LEU A 7 -3.99 -30.78 16.60
N GLU A 8 -3.92 -31.83 17.41
CA GLU A 8 -5.11 -32.44 18.01
C GLU A 8 -5.78 -31.51 19.02
N HIS A 9 -5.00 -30.78 19.82
CA HIS A 9 -5.53 -29.75 20.70
C HIS A 9 -6.24 -28.62 19.92
N LEU A 10 -5.63 -28.12 18.84
CA LEU A 10 -6.23 -27.10 17.99
C LEU A 10 -7.52 -27.59 17.33
N ARG A 11 -7.59 -28.85 16.89
CA ARG A 11 -8.81 -29.45 16.30
C ARG A 11 -9.93 -29.57 17.33
N ALA A 12 -9.61 -30.00 18.54
CA ALA A 12 -10.57 -30.11 19.64
C ALA A 12 -11.14 -28.74 20.01
N GLU A 13 -10.29 -27.72 20.11
CA GLU A 13 -10.73 -26.36 20.42
C GLU A 13 -11.55 -25.76 19.28
N ASN A 14 -11.18 -26.01 18.02
CA ASN A 14 -11.97 -25.57 16.87
C ASN A 14 -13.39 -26.19 16.89
N ALA A 15 -13.51 -27.49 17.19
CA ALA A 15 -14.79 -28.17 17.30
C ALA A 15 -15.67 -27.57 18.41
N ARG A 16 -15.06 -27.23 19.56
CA ARG A 16 -15.76 -26.58 20.67
C ARG A 16 -16.25 -25.18 20.29
N LEU A 17 -15.43 -24.38 19.62
CA LEU A 17 -15.79 -23.03 19.20
C LEU A 17 -16.91 -23.04 18.15
N ILE A 18 -16.85 -23.96 17.18
CA ILE A 18 -17.91 -24.13 16.19
C ILE A 18 -19.25 -24.46 16.87
N ALA A 19 -19.27 -25.41 17.81
CA ALA A 19 -20.48 -25.76 18.54
C ALA A 19 -21.05 -24.56 19.34
N LEU A 20 -20.18 -23.72 19.90
CA LEU A 20 -20.59 -22.53 20.63
C LEU A 20 -21.20 -21.47 19.70
N LEU A 21 -20.60 -21.26 18.53
CA LEU A 21 -21.10 -20.32 17.53
C LEU A 21 -22.47 -20.78 16.98
N GLU A 22 -22.62 -22.06 16.69
CA GLU A 22 -23.89 -22.65 16.24
C GLU A 22 -24.99 -22.55 17.31
N ALA A 23 -24.67 -22.82 18.57
CA ALA A 23 -25.63 -22.71 19.68
C ALA A 23 -26.14 -21.28 19.91
N HIS A 24 -25.34 -20.27 19.54
CA HIS A 24 -25.69 -18.85 19.67
C HIS A 24 -26.19 -18.23 18.36
N GLY A 25 -26.34 -19.03 17.29
CA GLY A 25 -26.78 -18.54 15.98
C GLY A 25 -25.83 -17.52 15.35
N ILE A 26 -24.54 -17.57 15.69
CA ILE A 26 -23.52 -16.67 15.14
C ILE A 26 -23.02 -17.26 13.82
N GLU A 27 -23.25 -16.53 12.74
CA GLU A 27 -22.79 -16.90 11.41
C GLU A 27 -21.26 -16.79 11.33
N TRP A 28 -20.58 -17.93 11.20
CA TRP A 28 -19.12 -18.03 11.20
C TRP A 28 -18.55 -18.58 9.90
N ARG A 29 -19.39 -19.20 9.06
CA ARG A 29 -19.01 -19.68 7.73
C ARG A 29 -19.07 -18.49 6.78
N LEU A 30 -18.00 -18.29 6.03
CA LEU A 30 -18.08 -17.48 4.81
C LEU A 30 -19.01 -18.22 3.82
N PRO A 31 -19.83 -17.51 3.03
CA PRO A 31 -20.60 -18.13 1.97
C PRO A 31 -19.69 -19.00 1.08
N ASP A 32 -20.11 -20.22 0.77
CA ASP A 32 -19.38 -21.16 -0.11
C ASP A 32 -19.31 -20.66 -1.57
N GLU A 33 -20.06 -19.61 -1.90
CA GLU A 33 -19.96 -18.97 -3.20
C GLU A 33 -18.88 -17.88 -3.16
N PRO A 34 -17.86 -17.93 -4.03
CA PRO A 34 -17.18 -16.70 -4.38
C PRO A 34 -18.28 -15.76 -4.84
N SER A 35 -18.48 -14.65 -4.11
CA SER A 35 -19.29 -13.53 -4.58
C SER A 35 -19.01 -13.43 -6.06
N GLN A 36 -20.03 -13.58 -6.89
CA GLN A 36 -19.94 -13.24 -8.29
C GLN A 36 -19.71 -11.73 -8.31
N VAL A 37 -18.47 -11.32 -8.05
CA VAL A 37 -17.93 -10.10 -8.59
C VAL A 37 -18.06 -10.39 -10.07
N GLU A 38 -19.11 -9.87 -10.70
CA GLU A 38 -19.16 -9.78 -12.14
C GLU A 38 -17.76 -9.37 -12.56
N PRO A 39 -17.08 -10.12 -13.44
CA PRO A 39 -15.78 -9.70 -13.91
C PRO A 39 -16.03 -8.32 -14.47
N ALA A 40 -15.57 -7.29 -13.74
CA ALA A 40 -15.70 -5.92 -14.17
C ALA A 40 -15.15 -5.95 -15.58
N SER A 41 -16.04 -5.76 -16.55
CA SER A 41 -15.73 -5.89 -17.96
C SER A 41 -14.38 -5.22 -18.16
N PRO A 42 -13.37 -5.92 -18.72
CA PRO A 42 -12.05 -5.34 -18.86
C PRO A 42 -12.27 -3.97 -19.48
N PRO A 43 -11.77 -2.88 -18.85
CA PRO A 43 -11.99 -1.54 -19.38
C PRO A 43 -11.66 -1.61 -20.87
N PRO A 44 -12.52 -1.07 -21.74
CA PRO A 44 -12.37 -1.22 -23.18
C PRO A 44 -10.92 -0.96 -23.52
N LEU A 45 -10.30 -1.92 -24.22
CA LEU A 45 -8.90 -1.87 -24.63
C LEU A 45 -8.63 -0.44 -25.11
N LEU A 46 -7.80 0.27 -24.35
CA LEU A 46 -7.47 1.68 -24.51
C LEU A 46 -6.78 1.91 -25.85
N SER A 47 -7.55 1.88 -26.94
CA SER A 47 -7.12 2.22 -28.30
C SER A 47 -7.33 3.70 -28.61
N SER A 48 -7.87 4.48 -27.68
CA SER A 48 -7.82 5.94 -27.68
C SER A 48 -6.65 6.38 -26.81
N SER A 49 -5.68 7.08 -27.39
CA SER A 49 -4.68 7.81 -26.60
C SER A 49 -5.40 8.70 -25.58
N LEU A 50 -5.37 8.32 -24.31
CA LEU A 50 -5.88 9.17 -23.23
C LEU A 50 -5.19 10.53 -23.33
N ASP A 51 -5.97 11.60 -23.20
CA ASP A 51 -5.40 12.92 -22.96
C ASP A 51 -4.67 12.96 -21.62
N THR A 52 -3.95 14.06 -21.37
CA THR A 52 -3.13 14.20 -20.16
C THR A 52 -3.97 14.11 -18.90
N ASP A 53 -5.13 14.76 -18.87
CA ASP A 53 -6.00 14.80 -17.69
C ASP A 53 -6.60 13.42 -17.39
N ALA A 54 -6.98 12.67 -18.42
CA ALA A 54 -7.48 11.31 -18.28
C ALA A 54 -6.36 10.34 -17.82
N LYS A 55 -5.11 10.55 -18.25
CA LYS A 55 -3.95 9.80 -17.70
C LYS A 55 -3.72 10.11 -16.23
N LEU A 56 -3.76 11.39 -15.84
CA LEU A 56 -3.60 11.81 -14.45
C LEU A 56 -4.72 11.25 -13.57
N ALA A 57 -5.97 11.37 -14.01
CA ALA A 57 -7.14 10.83 -13.31
C ALA A 57 -7.07 9.30 -13.17
N LEU A 58 -6.65 8.60 -14.23
CA LEU A 58 -6.45 7.15 -14.20
C LEU A 58 -5.35 6.77 -13.20
N PHE A 59 -4.20 7.43 -13.26
CA PHE A 59 -3.09 7.15 -12.36
C PHE A 59 -3.46 7.41 -10.89
N LYS A 60 -4.10 8.55 -10.59
CA LYS A 60 -4.64 8.86 -9.26
C LYS A 60 -5.61 7.80 -8.76
N ARG A 61 -6.46 7.27 -9.65
CA ARG A 61 -7.45 6.25 -9.30
C ARG A 61 -6.82 4.91 -8.98
N LEU A 62 -5.78 4.52 -9.71
CA LEU A 62 -5.10 3.24 -9.53
C LEU A 62 -4.13 3.27 -8.34
N PHE A 63 -3.40 4.37 -8.15
CA PHE A 63 -2.37 4.51 -7.12
C PHE A 63 -2.80 5.44 -5.99
N ARG A 64 -3.89 5.07 -5.29
CA ARG A 64 -4.45 5.85 -4.18
C ARG A 64 -3.72 5.63 -2.87
N GLY A 65 -3.27 6.69 -2.23
CA GLY A 65 -2.77 6.65 -0.86
C GLY A 65 -3.02 8.00 -0.20
N ARG A 66 -2.08 8.43 0.65
CA ARG A 66 -2.10 9.78 1.20
C ARG A 66 -1.95 10.84 0.11
N ALA A 67 -2.81 11.85 0.15
CA ALA A 67 -2.78 13.00 -0.74
C ALA A 67 -2.10 14.23 -0.10
N ASP A 68 -1.91 14.24 1.21
CA ASP A 68 -1.30 15.33 1.97
C ASP A 68 0.24 15.29 1.95
N VAL A 69 0.82 14.17 1.51
CA VAL A 69 2.27 13.97 1.40
C VAL A 69 2.60 12.88 0.39
N PHE A 70 3.74 13.02 -0.28
CA PHE A 70 4.32 11.98 -1.14
C PHE A 70 5.83 11.86 -0.90
N PRO A 71 6.42 10.66 -1.00
CA PRO A 71 7.86 10.47 -0.95
C PRO A 71 8.49 10.77 -2.32
N VAL A 72 9.62 11.47 -2.32
CA VAL A 72 10.46 11.73 -3.50
C VAL A 72 11.67 10.80 -3.44
N ARG A 73 11.99 10.16 -4.56
CA ARG A 73 13.22 9.38 -4.73
C ARG A 73 14.40 10.35 -4.80
N TRP A 74 15.44 10.06 -4.05
CA TRP A 74 16.72 10.75 -4.14
C TRP A 74 17.82 9.74 -4.44
N GLU A 75 18.88 10.25 -5.05
CA GLU A 75 20.11 9.50 -5.29
C GLU A 75 21.30 10.39 -4.94
N SER A 76 22.22 9.84 -4.16
CA SER A 76 23.46 10.49 -3.76
C SER A 76 24.52 10.30 -4.83
N ARG A 77 25.53 11.19 -4.86
CA ARG A 77 26.73 11.02 -5.70
C ARG A 77 27.49 9.73 -5.42
N ALA A 78 27.31 9.13 -4.24
CA ALA A 78 27.93 7.86 -3.84
C ALA A 78 27.11 6.62 -4.26
N GLY A 79 26.06 6.78 -5.09
CA GLY A 79 25.23 5.68 -5.59
C GLY A 79 24.18 5.16 -4.60
N LYS A 80 24.11 5.70 -3.39
CA LYS A 80 22.99 5.39 -2.47
C LYS A 80 21.74 6.08 -2.97
N SER A 81 20.62 5.36 -2.96
CA SER A 81 19.30 5.91 -3.28
C SER A 81 18.31 5.62 -2.15
N GLY A 82 17.22 6.37 -2.13
CA GLY A 82 16.16 6.18 -1.15
C GLY A 82 14.97 7.07 -1.42
N TYR A 83 14.03 7.07 -0.49
CA TYR A 83 12.83 7.89 -0.53
C TYR A 83 12.76 8.77 0.71
N SER A 84 12.30 10.02 0.55
CA SER A 84 12.05 10.93 1.67
C SER A 84 10.81 11.77 1.41
N PRO A 85 10.05 12.18 2.45
CA PRO A 85 8.85 12.97 2.25
C PRO A 85 9.17 14.31 1.59
N ALA A 86 8.36 14.71 0.62
CA ALA A 86 8.44 16.03 -0.02
C ALA A 86 8.16 17.12 1.01
N CYS A 87 9.10 18.06 1.16
CA CYS A 87 9.03 19.10 2.17
C CYS A 87 9.41 20.46 1.57
N ALA A 88 8.56 21.47 1.74
CA ALA A 88 8.84 22.84 1.28
C ALA A 88 10.03 23.47 2.02
N ASN A 89 10.31 23.00 3.24
CA ASN A 89 11.41 23.48 4.04
C ASN A 89 12.71 22.71 3.84
N GLU A 90 12.74 21.68 2.99
CA GLU A 90 13.93 20.87 2.81
C GLU A 90 15.17 21.73 2.49
N TRP A 91 16.27 21.49 3.21
CA TRP A 91 17.55 22.22 3.04
C TRP A 91 17.50 23.73 3.31
N ARG A 92 16.40 24.29 3.83
CA ARG A 92 16.36 25.69 4.27
C ARG A 92 17.19 25.87 5.54
N ALA A 93 18.32 26.58 5.43
CA ALA A 93 19.19 26.89 6.56
C ALA A 93 18.41 27.61 7.68
N GLY A 94 18.60 27.16 8.92
CA GLY A 94 17.92 27.71 10.11
C GLY A 94 16.48 27.25 10.31
N VAL A 95 15.90 26.47 9.38
CA VAL A 95 14.55 25.90 9.51
C VAL A 95 14.62 24.38 9.47
N CYS A 96 15.23 23.82 8.43
CA CYS A 96 15.43 22.39 8.32
C CYS A 96 16.73 21.98 9.00
N GLU A 97 16.66 20.91 9.77
CA GLU A 97 17.78 20.37 10.54
C GLU A 97 18.57 19.31 9.76
N LYS A 98 18.30 19.13 8.46
CA LYS A 98 19.16 18.31 7.60
C LYS A 98 20.58 18.93 7.54
N PRO A 99 21.65 18.12 7.56
CA PRO A 99 21.67 16.65 7.49
C PRO A 99 21.62 15.95 8.86
N ARG A 100 21.49 16.67 9.99
CA ARG A 100 21.55 16.07 11.34
C ARG A 100 20.42 15.09 11.61
N ILE A 101 19.22 15.36 11.09
CA ILE A 101 18.04 14.50 11.22
C ILE A 101 17.37 14.25 9.87
N LYS A 102 16.58 13.17 9.79
CA LYS A 102 15.77 12.87 8.60
C LYS A 102 14.59 13.85 8.50
N CYS A 103 14.11 14.11 7.29
CA CYS A 103 12.96 14.99 7.09
C CYS A 103 11.68 14.48 7.75
N GLY A 104 11.53 13.15 7.86
CA GLY A 104 10.41 12.51 8.55
C GLY A 104 10.39 12.77 10.06
N ASP A 105 11.52 13.13 10.66
CA ASP A 105 11.66 13.37 12.11
C ASP A 105 11.76 14.86 12.44
N CYS A 106 11.78 15.72 11.42
CA CYS A 106 11.92 17.17 11.59
C CYS A 106 10.60 17.82 12.00
N SER A 107 10.61 18.58 13.11
CA SER A 107 9.44 19.30 13.62
C SER A 107 9.05 20.50 12.75
N TYR A 108 10.00 21.08 12.03
CA TYR A 108 9.78 22.20 11.11
C TYR A 108 9.44 21.76 9.68
N ARG A 109 9.08 20.48 9.48
CA ARG A 109 8.71 20.00 8.14
C ARG A 109 7.42 20.64 7.68
N GLN A 110 7.38 21.02 6.42
CA GLN A 110 6.18 21.50 5.74
C GLN A 110 5.91 20.54 4.58
N LEU A 111 5.09 19.52 4.83
CA LEU A 111 4.79 18.48 3.85
C LEU A 111 4.03 19.05 2.65
N LEU A 112 4.39 18.60 1.46
CA LEU A 112 3.76 19.05 0.22
C LEU A 112 2.67 18.06 -0.21
N PRO A 113 1.47 18.55 -0.57
CA PRO A 113 0.39 17.69 -1.05
C PRO A 113 0.71 17.15 -2.45
N LEU A 114 0.14 15.99 -2.76
CA LEU A 114 0.22 15.38 -4.08
C LEU A 114 -0.73 16.12 -5.03
N THR A 115 -0.16 16.88 -5.98
CA THR A 115 -0.91 17.65 -6.98
C THR A 115 -0.84 17.01 -8.37
N ASP A 116 -1.73 17.42 -9.27
CA ASP A 116 -1.66 17.02 -10.69
C ASP A 116 -0.33 17.36 -11.34
N GLN A 117 0.24 18.52 -10.99
CA GLN A 117 1.55 18.91 -11.49
C GLN A 117 2.65 17.94 -11.02
N VAL A 118 2.60 17.48 -9.78
CA VAL A 118 3.56 16.49 -9.25
C VAL A 118 3.44 15.17 -9.99
N LEU A 119 2.22 14.70 -10.22
CA LEU A 119 1.97 13.47 -10.97
C LEU A 119 2.37 13.58 -12.44
N TYR A 120 2.11 14.73 -13.06
CA TYR A 120 2.55 15.00 -14.42
C TYR A 120 4.07 14.87 -14.54
N ARG A 121 4.82 15.54 -13.64
CA ARG A 121 6.29 15.48 -13.63
C ARG A 121 6.80 14.06 -13.38
N HIS A 122 6.07 13.27 -12.58
CA HIS A 122 6.38 11.86 -12.37
C HIS A 122 6.19 11.03 -13.66
N LEU A 123 5.04 11.17 -14.32
CA LEU A 123 4.73 10.46 -15.56
C LEU A 123 5.60 10.90 -16.74
N ALA A 124 6.08 12.15 -16.73
CA ALA A 124 7.06 12.68 -17.68
C ALA A 124 8.49 12.19 -17.41
N GLY A 125 8.73 11.49 -16.29
CA GLY A 125 10.06 10.99 -15.92
C GLY A 125 11.01 12.04 -15.34
N GLU A 126 10.52 13.25 -15.04
CA GLU A 126 11.35 14.31 -14.43
C GLU A 126 11.70 14.02 -12.98
N ILE A 127 10.77 13.37 -12.27
CA ILE A 127 10.93 12.98 -10.87
C ILE A 127 10.39 11.56 -10.67
N VAL A 128 10.93 10.86 -9.67
CA VAL A 128 10.34 9.61 -9.22
C VAL A 128 9.75 9.85 -7.84
N ILE A 129 8.45 9.60 -7.71
CA ILE A 129 7.75 9.66 -6.44
C ILE A 129 7.22 8.27 -6.09
N GLY A 130 7.01 8.03 -4.80
CA GLY A 130 6.27 6.85 -4.34
C GLY A 130 4.88 7.22 -3.84
N VAL A 131 4.24 6.28 -3.16
CA VAL A 131 2.95 6.46 -2.48
C VAL A 131 3.12 6.08 -1.02
N TYR A 132 2.47 6.81 -0.11
CA TYR A 132 2.28 6.37 1.26
C TYR A 132 0.93 5.63 1.35
N PRO A 133 0.92 4.28 1.46
CA PRO A 133 -0.30 3.49 1.31
C PRO A 133 -1.21 3.51 2.56
N LEU A 134 -0.64 3.78 3.74
CA LEU A 134 -1.38 3.88 4.99
C LEU A 134 -1.94 5.29 5.16
N LEU A 135 -3.26 5.38 5.34
CA LEU A 135 -4.00 6.62 5.57
C LEU A 135 -3.95 7.03 7.05
N PRO A 136 -4.34 8.27 7.40
CA PRO A 136 -4.36 8.73 8.80
C PRO A 136 -5.36 8.00 9.70
N ASP A 137 -6.34 7.31 9.14
CA ASP A 137 -7.33 6.49 9.86
C ASP A 137 -6.92 5.00 9.93
N ASP A 138 -5.64 4.71 9.71
CA ASP A 138 -5.05 3.37 9.68
C ASP A 138 -5.64 2.42 8.61
N SER A 139 -6.41 2.96 7.66
CA SER A 139 -6.88 2.21 6.49
C SER A 139 -5.88 2.27 5.33
N CYS A 140 -6.02 1.39 4.35
CA CYS A 140 -5.21 1.40 3.13
C CYS A 140 -6.02 0.92 1.91
N TYR A 141 -5.60 1.34 0.71
CA TYR A 141 -6.23 0.93 -0.55
C TYR A 141 -5.55 -0.25 -1.24
N PHE A 142 -4.37 -0.65 -0.75
CA PHE A 142 -3.55 -1.68 -1.39
C PHE A 142 -3.30 -2.84 -0.45
N LEU A 143 -3.34 -4.04 -1.00
CA LEU A 143 -2.70 -5.21 -0.43
C LEU A 143 -1.37 -5.42 -1.19
N ALA A 144 -0.26 -5.34 -0.48
CA ALA A 144 1.04 -5.75 -1.00
C ALA A 144 1.35 -7.15 -0.47
N VAL A 145 1.59 -8.08 -1.38
CA VAL A 145 2.06 -9.43 -1.05
C VAL A 145 3.45 -9.55 -1.64
N ASP A 146 4.43 -9.76 -0.77
CA ASP A 146 5.80 -10.03 -1.19
C ASP A 146 5.97 -11.54 -1.38
N PHE A 147 6.61 -11.92 -2.49
CA PHE A 147 6.86 -13.31 -2.84
C PHE A 147 8.36 -13.49 -3.03
N ASP A 148 9.08 -13.54 -1.92
CA ASP A 148 10.54 -13.40 -1.88
C ASP A 148 11.29 -14.72 -1.65
N GLU A 149 10.63 -15.89 -1.72
CA GLU A 149 11.27 -17.18 -1.51
C GLU A 149 10.86 -18.23 -2.54
N ALA A 150 11.77 -19.15 -2.88
CA ALA A 150 11.57 -20.19 -3.90
C ALA A 150 10.30 -21.05 -3.69
N ASP A 151 9.82 -21.16 -2.45
CA ASP A 151 8.70 -22.00 -2.05
C ASP A 151 7.36 -21.25 -1.95
N TRP A 152 7.26 -19.99 -2.40
CA TRP A 152 6.03 -19.20 -2.27
C TRP A 152 4.79 -19.89 -2.88
N ARG A 153 4.99 -20.69 -3.93
CA ARG A 153 3.94 -21.44 -4.63
C ARG A 153 3.37 -22.63 -3.82
N VAL A 154 4.12 -23.14 -2.85
CA VAL A 154 3.70 -24.25 -1.99
C VAL A 154 2.80 -23.77 -0.84
N ARG A 155 2.92 -22.48 -0.46
CA ARG A 155 2.21 -21.90 0.69
C ARG A 155 0.85 -21.29 0.34
N ILE A 156 0.44 -21.28 -0.93
CA ILE A 156 -0.89 -20.82 -1.36
C ILE A 156 -1.74 -22.05 -1.69
N PRO A 157 -2.72 -22.44 -0.83
CA PRO A 157 -3.68 -23.46 -1.20
C PRO A 157 -4.46 -23.00 -2.44
N ARG A 158 -4.67 -23.92 -3.39
CA ARG A 158 -5.54 -23.68 -4.55
C ARG A 158 -6.99 -23.49 -4.13
#